data_AF-A0A537SCM9-F1
#
_entry.id   AF-A0A537SCM9-F1
#
_cell.length_a   1.000
_cell.length_b   1.000
_cell.length_c   1.000
_cell.angle_alpha   90.00
_cell.angle_beta   90.00
_cell.angle_gamma   90.00
#
_symmetry.space_group_name_H-M   'P 1'
#
loop_
_entity.id
_entity.type
_entity.pdbx_description
1 polymer ?
#
loop_
_entity_poly.entity_id
_entity_poly.type
_entity_poly.pdbx_seq_one_letter_code
_entity_poly.pdbx_strand_id
1 'polypeptide(L)'
;MLARIGGKTRKKIGFASAASAAGLLLALQAIPAARAQVTLDVAKITCGQYTGHKITNSQNIAIWLSGYHHGKRGDPTLDTQRLLADAKKLRDYCFKNSQTPVMEAVEKLFETDR
;
A
#
# COMPACT_ATOMS: atom_id res chain seq x y z
N MET A 1 -23.96 -11.26 -80.47
CA MET A 1 -22.54 -10.90 -80.26
C MET A 1 -22.45 -10.02 -79.02
N LEU A 2 -21.93 -10.56 -77.90
CA LEU A 2 -21.33 -9.91 -76.72
C LEU A 2 -22.19 -8.83 -75.99
N ALA A 3 -22.22 -8.64 -74.67
CA ALA A 3 -21.48 -9.08 -73.49
C ALA A 3 -22.37 -8.68 -72.28
N ARG A 4 -22.67 -9.56 -71.31
CA ARG A 4 -21.94 -9.86 -70.06
C ARG A 4 -22.22 -8.91 -68.89
N ILE A 5 -22.42 -9.52 -67.72
CA ILE A 5 -22.20 -9.03 -66.34
C ILE A 5 -23.28 -8.06 -65.83
N GLY A 6 -23.93 -8.22 -64.68
CA GLY A 6 -23.64 -8.99 -63.47
C GLY A 6 -23.86 -8.07 -62.24
N GLY A 7 -24.89 -8.40 -61.46
CA GLY A 7 -25.09 -8.13 -60.03
C GLY A 7 -24.78 -6.75 -59.42
N LYS A 8 -25.82 -6.11 -58.85
CA LYS A 8 -25.72 -5.55 -57.48
C LYS A 8 -27.11 -5.41 -56.84
N THR A 9 -27.45 -6.34 -55.96
CA THR A 9 -28.55 -6.22 -54.99
C THR A 9 -28.16 -5.27 -53.87
N ARG A 10 -29.01 -4.28 -53.58
CA ARG A 10 -29.11 -3.67 -52.24
C ARG A 10 -30.58 -3.33 -52.00
N LYS A 11 -31.32 -4.29 -51.46
CA LYS A 11 -32.70 -4.08 -51.02
C LYS A 11 -32.68 -3.26 -49.72
N LYS A 12 -33.63 -2.34 -49.67
CA LYS A 12 -33.71 -1.20 -48.76
C LYS A 12 -33.95 -1.61 -47.31
N ILE A 13 -33.48 -0.71 -46.45
CA ILE A 13 -33.66 -0.61 -45.01
C ILE A 13 -35.15 -0.71 -44.65
N GLY A 14 -35.48 -1.54 -43.67
CA GLY A 14 -36.77 -1.57 -43.00
C GLY A 14 -36.56 -1.94 -41.54
N PHE A 15 -36.74 -0.97 -40.65
CA PHE A 15 -36.76 -1.17 -39.21
C PHE A 15 -38.04 -1.94 -38.85
N ALA A 16 -37.90 -3.05 -38.11
CA ALA A 16 -38.99 -3.65 -37.38
C ALA A 16 -38.48 -3.97 -35.97
N SER A 17 -38.98 -3.19 -34.99
CA SER A 17 -38.73 -3.36 -33.56
C SER A 17 -39.14 -4.76 -33.12
N ALA A 18 -38.17 -5.56 -32.69
CA ALA A 18 -38.43 -6.70 -31.82
C ALA A 18 -38.01 -6.29 -30.41
N ALA A 19 -38.99 -6.03 -29.56
CA ALA A 19 -38.80 -5.85 -28.13
C ALA A 19 -38.11 -7.11 -27.57
N SER A 20 -36.87 -6.98 -27.13
CA SER A 20 -36.16 -8.00 -26.36
C SER A 20 -35.83 -7.39 -25.00
N ALA A 21 -36.83 -7.38 -24.13
CA ALA A 21 -36.66 -7.13 -22.71
C ALA A 21 -36.17 -8.42 -22.05
N ALA A 22 -34.87 -8.71 -22.14
CA ALA A 22 -34.24 -9.74 -21.31
C ALA A 22 -32.71 -9.59 -21.37
N GLY A 23 -32.09 -9.40 -20.20
CA GLY A 23 -30.68 -9.69 -20.03
C GLY A 23 -29.75 -8.47 -19.91
N LEU A 24 -29.98 -7.60 -18.94
CA LEU A 24 -28.84 -6.97 -18.25
C LEU A 24 -28.65 -7.72 -16.93
N LEU A 25 -28.14 -8.95 -17.02
CA LEU A 25 -27.57 -9.63 -15.87
C LEU A 25 -26.36 -8.80 -15.45
N LEU A 26 -26.51 -8.05 -14.36
CA LEU A 26 -25.41 -7.44 -13.63
C LEU A 26 -24.45 -8.58 -13.25
N ALA A 27 -23.41 -8.77 -14.07
CA ALA A 27 -22.22 -9.48 -13.63
C ALA A 27 -21.58 -8.62 -12.54
N LEU A 28 -22.07 -8.78 -11.31
CA LEU A 28 -21.33 -8.41 -10.11
C LEU A 28 -20.16 -9.39 -10.05
N GLN A 29 -19.18 -9.16 -10.94
CA GLN A 29 -17.85 -9.71 -10.81
C GLN A 29 -17.47 -9.39 -9.37
N ALA A 30 -17.25 -10.44 -8.58
CA ALA A 30 -16.72 -10.29 -7.24
C ALA A 30 -15.40 -9.56 -7.39
N ILE A 31 -15.42 -8.23 -7.26
CA ILE A 31 -14.20 -7.44 -7.10
C ILE A 31 -13.57 -8.13 -5.90
N PRO A 32 -12.38 -8.76 -6.04
CA PRO A 32 -11.71 -9.28 -4.87
C PRO A 32 -11.62 -8.09 -3.93
N ALA A 33 -12.29 -8.17 -2.77
CA ALA A 33 -12.24 -7.11 -1.79
C ALA A 33 -10.76 -6.79 -1.63
N ALA A 34 -10.34 -5.61 -2.13
CA ALA A 34 -8.95 -5.25 -2.16
C ALA A 34 -8.50 -5.37 -0.72
N ARG A 35 -7.75 -6.42 -0.39
CA ARG A 35 -7.20 -6.57 0.94
C ARG A 35 -6.21 -5.43 1.02
N ALA A 36 -6.64 -4.32 1.61
CA ALA A 36 -5.77 -3.23 1.96
C ALA A 36 -4.54 -3.87 2.58
N GLN A 37 -3.36 -3.52 2.06
CA GLN A 37 -2.12 -4.18 2.45
C GLN A 37 -1.86 -3.86 3.92
N VAL A 38 -2.28 -4.76 4.82
CA VAL A 38 -2.15 -4.63 6.28
C VAL A 38 -0.74 -4.99 6.78
N THR A 39 0.18 -5.26 5.86
CA THR A 39 1.57 -5.59 6.14
C THR A 39 2.46 -4.38 5.83
N LEU A 40 3.31 -4.04 6.79
CA LEU A 40 4.23 -2.90 6.69
C LEU A 40 5.67 -3.42 6.63
N ASP A 41 6.39 -2.99 5.60
CA ASP A 41 7.85 -3.17 5.53
C ASP A 41 8.52 -2.01 6.27
N VAL A 42 8.90 -2.23 7.52
CA VAL A 42 9.46 -1.17 8.38
C VAL A 42 10.78 -0.62 7.83
N ALA A 43 11.52 -1.41 7.05
CA ALA A 43 12.76 -0.93 6.39
C ALA A 43 12.50 0.16 5.35
N LYS A 44 11.27 0.26 4.82
CA LYS A 44 10.87 1.28 3.84
C LYS A 44 10.16 2.48 4.44
N ILE A 45 9.87 2.47 5.75
CA ILE A 45 9.20 3.59 6.41
C ILE A 45 10.18 4.77 6.49
N THR A 46 9.77 5.92 5.97
CA THR A 46 10.54 7.16 6.13
C THR A 46 10.18 7.86 7.44
N CYS A 47 11.11 8.68 7.95
CA CYS A 47 10.91 9.50 9.13
C CYS A 47 9.68 10.41 9.01
N GLY A 48 9.37 10.94 7.83
CA GLY A 48 8.17 11.74 7.59
C GLY A 48 6.88 10.92 7.66
N GLN A 49 6.90 9.65 7.25
CA GLN A 49 5.76 8.75 7.42
C GLN A 49 5.57 8.36 8.89
N TYR A 50 6.67 8.15 9.62
CA TYR A 50 6.69 7.84 11.05
C TYR A 50 6.11 8.96 11.91
N THR A 51 6.56 10.21 11.72
CA THR A 51 6.06 11.36 12.49
C THR A 51 4.69 11.84 12.01
N GLY A 52 4.33 11.57 10.75
CA GLY A 52 3.08 12.01 10.16
C GLY A 52 1.87 11.13 10.47
N HIS A 53 2.03 10.04 11.23
CA HIS A 53 0.98 9.05 11.51
C HIS A 53 0.28 8.51 10.24
N LYS A 54 0.97 8.55 9.09
CA LYS A 54 0.39 8.25 7.77
C LYS A 54 0.20 6.75 7.52
N ILE A 55 0.81 5.90 8.35
CA ILE A 55 0.86 4.45 8.16
C ILE A 55 0.23 3.73 9.36
N THR A 56 0.61 4.12 10.58
CA THR A 56 0.06 3.60 11.83
C THR A 56 0.41 4.58 12.97
N ASN A 57 0.04 4.26 14.20
CA ASN A 57 0.51 5.00 15.36
C ASN A 57 2.04 4.88 15.46
N SER A 58 2.76 6.00 15.55
CA SER A 58 4.21 6.03 15.67
C SER A 58 4.73 5.21 16.86
N GLN A 59 3.93 5.06 17.92
CA GLN A 59 4.27 4.24 19.07
C GLN A 59 4.33 2.75 18.71
N ASN A 60 3.48 2.25 17.81
CA ASN A 60 3.56 0.87 17.32
C ASN A 60 4.88 0.60 16.59
N ILE A 61 5.32 1.57 15.77
CA ILE A 61 6.61 1.47 15.07
C ILE A 61 7.77 1.51 16.07
N ALA A 62 7.72 2.39 17.08
CA ALA A 62 8.75 2.45 18.12
C ALA A 62 8.87 1.13 18.91
N ILE A 63 7.74 0.54 19.29
CA ILE A 63 7.69 -0.77 19.97
C ILE A 63 8.26 -1.86 19.07
N TRP A 64 7.86 -1.87 17.79
CA TRP A 64 8.37 -2.84 16.82
C TRP A 64 9.89 -2.73 16.64
N LEU A 65 10.43 -1.51 16.52
CA LEU A 65 11.87 -1.27 16.38
C LEU A 65 12.62 -1.77 17.61
N SER A 66 12.15 -1.43 18.81
CA SER A 66 12.74 -1.94 20.04
C SER A 66 12.78 -3.47 20.05
N GLY A 67 11.64 -4.13 19.79
CA GLY A 67 11.54 -5.58 19.75
C GLY A 67 12.42 -6.22 18.66
N TYR A 68 12.49 -5.64 17.46
CA TYR A 68 13.34 -6.12 16.37
C TYR A 68 14.83 -6.15 16.77
N HIS A 69 15.32 -5.07 17.39
CA HIS A 69 16.71 -5.00 17.82
C HIS A 69 17.01 -5.88 19.05
N HIS A 70 16.09 -6.00 20.00
CA HIS A 70 16.20 -6.91 21.14
C HIS A 70 16.19 -8.38 20.69
N GLY A 71 15.28 -8.75 19.78
CA GLY A 71 15.22 -10.09 19.18
C GLY A 71 16.51 -10.47 18.44
N LYS A 72 17.14 -9.53 17.72
CA LYS A 72 18.47 -9.74 17.10
C LYS A 72 19.58 -10.03 18.11
N ARG A 73 19.45 -9.57 19.36
CA ARG A 73 20.44 -9.80 20.43
C ARG A 73 20.05 -10.95 21.37
N GLY A 74 18.88 -11.57 21.19
CA GLY A 74 18.36 -12.60 22.10
C GLY A 74 18.00 -12.05 23.49
N ASP A 75 17.69 -10.75 23.59
CA ASP A 75 17.32 -10.10 24.85
C ASP A 75 15.79 -10.05 24.98
N PRO A 76 15.19 -10.71 25.99
CA PRO A 76 13.74 -10.69 26.20
C PRO A 76 13.28 -9.47 27.04
N THR A 77 14.19 -8.61 27.48
CA THR A 77 13.90 -7.52 28.41
C THR A 77 13.22 -6.35 27.70
N LEU A 78 12.23 -5.74 28.37
CA LEU A 78 11.59 -4.51 27.93
C LEU A 78 11.78 -3.42 28.99
N ASP A 79 12.80 -2.57 28.81
CA ASP A 79 12.90 -1.33 29.59
C ASP A 79 11.90 -0.30 29.04
N THR A 80 10.78 -0.17 29.75
CA THR A 80 9.69 0.73 29.33
C THR A 80 10.08 2.21 29.38
N GLN A 81 10.95 2.63 30.31
CA GLN A 81 11.39 4.02 30.39
C GLN A 81 12.36 4.35 29.27
N ARG A 82 13.30 3.44 29.00
CA ARG A 82 14.23 3.58 27.87
C ARG A 82 13.50 3.57 26.54
N LEU A 83 12.51 2.69 26.35
CA LEU A 83 11.66 2.68 25.17
C LEU A 83 11.01 4.04 24.91
N LEU A 84 10.43 4.66 25.94
CA LEU A 84 9.79 5.97 25.81
C LEU A 84 10.81 7.08 25.48
N ALA A 85 11.97 7.05 26.12
CA ALA A 85 13.06 7.99 25.86
C ALA A 85 13.60 7.87 24.43
N ASP A 86 13.85 6.64 23.96
CA ASP A 86 14.35 6.36 22.62
C ASP A 86 13.32 6.70 21.54
N ALA A 87 12.04 6.38 21.78
CA ALA A 87 10.94 6.78 20.91
C ALA A 87 10.87 8.30 20.75
N LYS A 88 11.05 9.05 21.86
CA LYS A 88 11.11 10.52 21.82
C LYS A 88 12.32 10.99 21.02
N LYS A 89 13.52 10.46 21.28
CA LYS A 89 14.76 10.82 20.58
C LYS A 89 14.65 10.57 19.07
N LEU A 90 14.13 9.41 18.68
CA LEU A 90 13.89 9.02 17.29
C LEU A 90 12.89 9.97 16.61
N ARG A 91 11.76 10.27 17.28
CA ARG A 91 10.77 11.21 16.75
C ARG A 91 11.35 12.60 16.54
N ASP A 92 12.10 13.12 17.51
CA ASP A 92 12.72 14.45 17.44
C ASP A 92 13.75 14.53 16.31
N TYR A 93 14.50 13.45 16.06
CA TYR A 93 15.38 13.34 14.88
C TYR A 93 14.56 13.31 13.58
N CYS A 94 13.54 12.46 13.52
CA CYS A 94 12.73 12.27 12.31
C CYS A 94 11.98 13.53 11.89
N PHE A 95 11.57 14.39 12.82
CA PHE A 95 10.96 15.69 12.48
C PHE A 95 11.85 16.57 11.61
N LYS A 96 13.18 16.46 11.76
CA LYS A 96 14.17 17.25 11.02
C LYS A 96 14.68 16.55 9.76
N ASN A 97 14.42 15.25 9.61
CA ASN A 97 15.03 14.39 8.60
C ASN A 97 13.97 13.55 7.88
N SER A 98 12.96 14.18 7.29
CA SER A 98 11.74 13.52 6.82
C SER A 98 11.95 12.43 5.75
N GLN A 99 13.02 12.52 4.96
CA GLN A 99 13.33 11.55 3.89
C GLN A 99 14.16 10.35 4.37
N THR A 100 14.76 10.42 5.57
CA THR A 100 15.61 9.34 6.10
C THR A 100 14.74 8.12 6.44
N PRO A 101 15.12 6.91 6.03
CA PRO A 101 14.49 5.67 6.51
C PRO A 101 14.59 5.55 8.02
N VAL A 102 13.54 5.09 8.69
CA VAL A 102 13.50 5.00 10.16
C VAL A 102 14.55 4.04 10.71
N MET A 103 14.83 2.95 9.99
CA MET A 103 15.88 2.00 10.38
C MET A 103 17.27 2.65 10.39
N GLU A 104 17.59 3.47 9.38
CA GLU A 104 18.85 4.23 9.31
C GLU A 104 18.94 5.25 10.45
N ALA A 105 17.82 5.91 10.78
CA ALA A 105 17.77 6.83 11.90
C ALA A 105 18.04 6.13 13.25
N VAL A 106 17.52 4.92 13.44
CA VAL A 106 17.78 4.10 14.64
C VAL A 106 19.25 3.73 14.74
N GLU A 107 19.84 3.24 13.65
CA GLU A 107 21.28 2.92 13.59
C GLU A 107 22.11 4.14 14.00
N LYS A 108 21.88 5.28 13.34
CA LYS A 108 22.61 6.51 13.64
C LYS A 108 22.47 7.02 15.09
N LEU A 109 21.32 6.81 15.72
CA LEU A 109 21.04 7.36 17.06
C LEU A 109 21.45 6.43 18.21
N PHE A 110 21.58 5.13 17.94
CA PHE A 110 21.69 4.08 18.96
C PHE A 110 22.79 3.04 18.66
N GLU A 111 23.57 3.17 17.58
CA GLU A 111 24.73 2.31 17.29
C GLU A 111 25.78 2.31 18.41
N THR A 112 25.90 3.40 19.15
CA THR A 112 26.81 3.51 20.31
C THR A 112 26.36 2.78 21.58
N ASP A 113 25.14 2.24 21.62
CA ASP A 113 24.62 1.48 22.78
C ASP A 113 24.82 -0.05 22.59
N ARG A 114 25.75 -0.45 21.73
CA ARG A 114 26.06 -1.86 21.40
C ARG A 114 27.34 -2.35 22.08
#